data_AF-A0A554S0J3-F1
#
_entry.id   AF-A0A554S0J3-F1
#
_cell.length_a   1.000
_cell.length_b   1.000
_cell.length_c   1.000
_cell.angle_alpha   90.00
_cell.angle_beta   90.00
_cell.angle_gamma   90.00
#
_symmetry.space_group_name_H-M   'P 1'
#
loop_
_entity.id
_entity.type
_entity.pdbx_description
1 polymer ?
#
loop_
_entity_poly.entity_id
_entity_poly.type
_entity_poly.pdbx_seq_one_letter_code
_entity_poly.pdbx_strand_id
1 'polypeptide(L)' 'MTDSMRITDPVEIKTDSQQRVAFELMTMIHNFEPKDKHPKTREYFLKLYAQCYSVTIGRTSARAISGEPDSQ' A
#
# COMPACT_ATOMS: atom_id res chain seq x y z
N MET A 1 22.84 -21.63 -5.18
CA MET A 1 22.03 -22.38 -4.19
C MET A 1 20.61 -21.88 -4.31
N THR A 2 19.71 -22.72 -4.81
CA THR A 2 18.29 -22.39 -5.02
C THR A 2 17.57 -22.69 -3.71
N ASP A 3 17.18 -21.65 -2.99
CA ASP A 3 16.49 -21.80 -1.71
C ASP A 3 15.14 -22.50 -1.96
N SER A 4 14.99 -23.74 -1.49
CA SER A 4 13.75 -24.50 -1.67
C SER A 4 12.75 -24.05 -0.62
N MET A 5 11.93 -23.05 -0.94
CA MET A 5 10.84 -22.62 -0.08
C MET A 5 9.79 -23.73 -0.01
N ARG A 6 9.80 -24.51 1.08
CA ARG A 6 8.76 -25.51 1.39
C ARG A 6 7.68 -24.83 2.23
N ILE A 7 6.47 -24.78 1.70
CA ILE A 7 5.28 -24.35 2.44
C ILE A 7 4.88 -25.54 3.33
N THR A 8 5.18 -25.46 4.62
CA THR A 8 4.94 -26.56 5.58
C THR A 8 3.61 -26.45 6.32
N ASP A 9 2.99 -25.27 6.32
CA ASP A 9 1.77 -24.98 7.06
C ASP A 9 0.58 -24.69 6.13
N PRO A 10 -0.67 -24.91 6.60
CA PRO A 10 -1.87 -24.51 5.86
C PRO A 10 -1.82 -23.02 5.53
N VAL A 11 -2.13 -22.67 4.28
CA VAL A 11 -2.21 -21.26 3.85
C VAL A 11 -3.38 -20.60 4.56
N GLU A 12 -3.08 -19.74 5.54
CA GLU A 12 -4.09 -18.95 6.24
C GLU A 12 -4.40 -17.67 5.45
N ILE A 13 -5.64 -17.53 4.98
CA ILE A 13 -6.10 -16.32 4.30
C ILE A 13 -6.54 -15.29 5.35
N LYS A 14 -5.66 -14.33 5.66
CA LYS A 14 -5.98 -13.22 6.56
C LYS A 14 -6.72 -12.12 5.83
N THR A 15 -8.04 -12.07 6.01
CA THR A 15 -8.94 -11.10 5.38
C THR A 15 -8.75 -9.68 5.91
N ASP A 16 -8.21 -9.54 7.12
CA ASP A 16 -7.93 -8.28 7.82
C ASP A 16 -6.43 -7.90 7.80
N SER A 17 -5.64 -8.56 6.96
CA SER A 17 -4.23 -8.23 6.81
C SER A 17 -4.03 -6.76 6.41
N GLN A 18 -2.96 -6.15 6.91
CA GLN A 18 -2.62 -4.75 6.62
C GLN A 18 -2.50 -4.48 5.12
N GLN A 19 -2.02 -5.46 4.35
CA GLN A 19 -1.91 -5.40 2.90
C GLN A 19 -3.29 -5.33 2.24
N ARG A 20 -4.25 -6.12 2.74
CA ARG A 20 -5.62 -6.12 2.23
C ARG A 20 -6.31 -4.79 2.51
N VAL A 21 -6.20 -4.31 3.74
CA VAL A 21 -6.77 -3.01 4.14
C VAL A 21 -6.15 -1.87 3.32
N ALA A 22 -4.82 -1.88 3.11
CA ALA A 22 -4.14 -0.88 2.31
C ALA A 22 -4.59 -0.88 0.84
N PHE A 23 -4.83 -2.06 0.27
CA PHE A 23 -5.32 -2.20 -1.10
C PHE A 23 -6.76 -1.69 -1.26
N GLU A 24 -7.64 -1.99 -0.29
CA GLU A 24 -9.02 -1.51 -0.29
C GLU A 24 -9.07 0.02 -0.14
N LEU A 25 -8.24 0.58 0.74
CA LEU A 25 -8.11 2.03 0.91
C LEU A 25 -7.61 2.72 -0.37
N MET A 26 -6.57 2.18 -1.01
CA MET A 26 -6.06 2.67 -2.30
C MET A 26 -7.17 2.69 -3.36
N THR A 27 -7.95 1.62 -3.46
CA THR A 27 -9.04 1.50 -4.43
C THR A 27 -10.16 2.51 -4.14
N MET A 28 -10.48 2.72 -2.87
CA MET A 28 -11.44 3.74 -2.46
C MET A 28 -10.97 5.13 -2.89
N ILE A 29 -9.75 5.53 -2.53
CA ILE A 29 -9.18 6.85 -2.89
C ILE A 29 -9.19 7.03 -4.41
N HIS A 30 -8.73 6.02 -5.15
CA HIS A 30 -8.71 6.05 -6.62
C HIS A 30 -10.08 6.31 -7.26
N ASN A 31 -11.14 5.77 -6.67
CA ASN A 31 -12.51 5.93 -7.16
C ASN A 31 -13.08 7.32 -6.85
N PHE A 32 -12.62 7.95 -5.76
CA PHE A 32 -13.01 9.31 -5.40
C PHE A 32 -12.19 10.40 -6.08
N GLU A 33 -11.01 10.06 -6.62
CA GLU A 33 -10.19 11.03 -7.34
C GLU A 33 -10.80 11.42 -8.70
N PRO A 34 -10.78 12.72 -9.04
CA PRO A 34 -11.23 13.17 -10.35
C PRO A 34 -10.35 12.56 -11.44
N LYS A 35 -10.99 12.00 -12.46
CA LYS A 35 -10.34 11.23 -13.54
C LYS A 35 -9.31 12.04 -14.33
N ASP A 36 -9.37 13.37 -14.25
CA ASP A 36 -8.58 14.28 -15.09
C ASP A 36 -7.33 14.84 -14.38
N LYS A 37 -7.15 14.59 -13.07
CA LYS A 37 -6.05 15.24 -12.31
C LYS A 37 -4.71 14.51 -12.35
N HIS A 38 -4.68 13.19 -12.51
CA HIS A 38 -3.42 12.44 -12.44
C HIS A 38 -3.34 11.33 -13.50
N PRO A 39 -2.21 11.21 -14.22
CA PRO A 39 -1.99 10.04 -15.05
C PRO A 39 -1.92 8.82 -14.14
N LYS A 40 -2.84 7.88 -14.34
CA LYS A 40 -2.99 6.62 -13.58
C LYS A 40 -1.88 5.63 -13.94
N THR A 41 -0.63 6.04 -13.78
CA THR A 41 0.55 5.24 -14.08
C THR A 41 0.77 4.18 -13.02
N ARG A 42 1.60 3.18 -13.33
CA ARG A 42 2.06 2.18 -12.36
C ARG A 42 2.68 2.84 -11.12
N GLU A 43 3.49 3.88 -11.33
CA GLU A 43 4.18 4.59 -10.24
C GLU A 43 3.20 5.27 -9.28
N TYR A 44 2.13 5.88 -9.82
CA TYR A 44 1.07 6.46 -9.00
C TYR A 44 0.44 5.40 -8.06
N PHE A 45 0.06 4.24 -8.59
CA PHE A 45 -0.55 3.18 -7.76
C PHE A 45 0.41 2.63 -6.71
N LEU A 46 1.70 2.48 -7.06
CA LEU A 46 2.70 2.03 -6.10
C LEU A 46 2.91 3.03 -4.96
N LYS A 47 2.95 4.34 -5.26
CA LYS A 47 3.05 5.39 -4.25
C LYS A 47 1.80 5.45 -3.38
N LEU A 48 0.61 5.42 -3.99
CA LEU A 48 -0.65 5.45 -3.26
C LEU A 48 -0.79 4.24 -2.33
N TYR A 49 -0.43 3.04 -2.80
CA TYR A 49 -0.40 1.85 -1.96
C TYR A 49 0.56 2.00 -0.77
N ALA A 50 1.78 2.50 -1.00
CA ALA A 50 2.76 2.70 0.08
C ALA A 50 2.26 3.70 1.14
N GLN A 51 1.56 4.75 0.71
CA GLN A 51 0.91 5.70 1.60
C GLN A 51 -0.22 5.03 2.40
N CYS A 52 -1.09 4.27 1.73
CA CYS A 52 -2.18 3.54 2.39
C CYS A 52 -1.66 2.52 3.41
N TYR A 53 -0.61 1.78 3.05
CA TYR A 53 0.04 0.82 3.94
C TYR A 53 0.70 1.51 5.15
N SER A 54 1.28 2.69 4.98
CA SER A 54 1.82 3.47 6.10
C SER A 54 0.74 3.86 7.11
N VAL A 55 -0.48 4.14 6.64
CA VAL A 55 -1.62 4.43 7.51
C VAL A 55 -2.05 3.19 8.31
N THR A 56 -2.06 1.99 7.69
CA THR A 56 -2.50 0.76 8.37
C THR A 56 -1.54 0.29 9.47
N ILE A 57 -0.28 0.72 9.44
CA ILE A 57 0.72 0.48 10.49
C ILE A 57 0.72 1.58 11.59
N GLY A 58 -0.25 2.48 11.58
CA GLY A 58 -0.39 3.53 12.60
C GLY A 58 0.58 4.70 12.45
N ARG A 59 1.29 4.83 11.31
CA ARG A 59 2.05 6.04 11.00
C ARG A 59 1.05 7.10 10.54
N THR A 60 0.73 8.04 11.43
CA THR A 60 -0.16 9.17 11.10
C THR A 60 0.39 9.94 9.91
N SER A 61 -0.54 10.30 9.03
CA SER A 61 -0.34 10.85 7.70
C SER A 61 0.48 12.12 7.64
N ALA A 62 0.77 12.84 8.73
CA ALA A 62 1.58 14.07 8.71
C ALA A 62 2.89 13.97 7.90
N ARG A 63 3.55 12.80 7.88
CA ARG A 63 4.70 12.50 7.02
C ARG A 63 4.36 11.94 5.63
N ALA A 64 3.21 11.28 5.48
CA ALA A 64 2.74 10.71 4.21
C ALA A 64 2.18 11.75 3.24
N ILE A 65 1.69 12.90 3.76
CA ILE A 65 1.23 14.06 2.98
C ILE A 65 2.33 15.10 2.74
N SER A 66 3.42 15.11 3.52
CA SER A 66 4.45 16.16 3.43
C SER A 66 5.51 15.94 2.36
N GLY A 67 5.63 14.73 1.78
CA GLY A 67 6.54 14.47 0.66
C GLY A 67 8.04 14.65 0.99
N GLU A 68 8.40 14.72 2.27
CA GLU A 68 9.80 14.84 2.67
C GLU A 68 10.52 13.48 2.59
N PRO A 69 11.65 13.39 1.87
CA PRO A 69 12.45 12.18 1.84
C PRO A 69 13.11 11.94 3.20
N ASP A 70 13.25 10.67 3.56
CA ASP A 70 14.05 10.24 4.72
C ASP A 70 15.48 10.78 4.56
N SER A 71 15.82 11.81 5.33
CA SER A 71 17.21 12.16 5.59
C SER A 71 17.75 11.12 6.57
N GLN A 72 18.69 10.30 6.08
CA GLN A 72 19.55 9.45 6.90
C GLN A 72 20.43 10.29 7.82
#